data_AF-A0A7S0HM50-F1
#
_entry.id   AF-A0A7S0HM50-F1
#
_cell.length_a   1.000
_cell.length_b   1.000
_cell.length_c   1.000
_cell.angle_alpha   90.00
_cell.angle_beta   90.00
_cell.angle_gamma   90.00
#
_symmetry.space_group_name_H-M   'P 1'
#
loop_
_entity.id
_entity.type
_entity.pdbx_description
1 polymer ?
#
loop_
_entity_poly.entity_id
_entity_poly.type
_entity_poly.pdbx_seq_one_letter_code
_entity_poly.pdbx_strand_id
1 'polypeptide(L)'
;RSLAPWHDGNVTATMLDFGFDHSMVGANARREGKAASQHVSIKGGALRIRSNNDYRRDLLVDMLQTVGKLVELPDVEFLANMWDHPKVPQQNVEPVFAMYVDDAHNDVPVPAAHAWDDKRHAYPQPHTESG
;
A
#
# COMPACT_ATOMS: atom_id res chain seq x y z
N ARG A 1 5.08 3.03 17.21
CA ARG A 1 4.38 4.33 17.18
C ARG A 1 3.31 4.37 16.10
N SER A 2 3.60 4.11 14.82
CA SER A 2 2.61 4.23 13.73
C SER A 2 1.46 3.24 13.78
N LEU A 3 1.62 2.09 14.45
CA LEU A 3 0.52 1.14 14.69
C LEU A 3 -0.33 1.48 15.94
N ALA A 4 0.02 2.53 16.70
CA ALA A 4 -0.67 2.88 17.94
C ALA A 4 -2.19 3.10 17.78
N PRO A 5 -2.69 3.70 16.67
CA PRO A 5 -4.14 3.86 16.48
C PRO A 5 -4.92 2.54 16.47
N TRP A 6 -4.27 1.41 16.18
CA TRP A 6 -4.90 0.09 16.07
C TRP A 6 -4.43 -0.91 17.14
N HIS A 7 -3.69 -0.46 18.15
CA HIS A 7 -3.04 -1.35 19.11
C HIS A 7 -4.02 -2.21 19.93
N ASP A 8 -5.21 -1.70 20.19
CA ASP A 8 -6.27 -2.40 20.94
C ASP A 8 -7.01 -3.46 20.11
N GLY A 9 -6.67 -3.60 18.82
CA GLY A 9 -7.31 -4.55 17.91
C GLY A 9 -8.74 -4.14 17.59
N ASN A 10 -8.93 -3.38 16.51
CA ASN A 10 -10.25 -3.02 15.98
C ASN A 10 -10.26 -2.91 14.44
N VAL A 11 -9.27 -3.52 13.78
CA VAL A 11 -9.24 -3.55 12.30
C VAL A 11 -10.25 -4.58 11.82
N THR A 12 -11.30 -4.13 11.16
CA THR A 12 -12.36 -5.00 10.61
C THR A 12 -12.22 -5.15 9.11
N ALA A 13 -12.73 -6.26 8.55
CA ALA A 13 -12.79 -6.45 7.09
C ALA A 13 -13.53 -5.30 6.40
N THR A 14 -14.59 -4.78 7.03
CA THR A 14 -15.34 -3.62 6.54
C THR A 14 -14.47 -2.37 6.43
N MET A 15 -13.58 -2.11 7.39
CA MET A 15 -12.64 -0.99 7.30
C MET A 15 -11.65 -1.15 6.13
N LEU A 16 -11.21 -2.38 5.85
CA LEU A 16 -10.33 -2.66 4.72
C LEU A 16 -11.07 -2.48 3.38
N ASP A 17 -12.32 -2.92 3.29
CA ASP A 17 -13.13 -2.71 2.08
C ASP A 17 -13.42 -1.21 1.86
N PHE A 18 -13.75 -0.44 2.90
CA PHE A 18 -13.93 1.01 2.80
C PHE A 18 -12.66 1.74 2.38
N GLY A 19 -11.50 1.35 2.91
CA GLY A 19 -10.22 1.96 2.54
C GLY A 19 -9.76 1.61 1.12
N PHE A 20 -10.34 0.59 0.47
CA PHE A 20 -10.02 0.19 -0.91
C PHE A 20 -11.06 0.63 -1.96
N ASP A 21 -12.35 0.69 -1.61
CA ASP A 21 -13.43 0.88 -2.60
C ASP A 21 -13.56 2.34 -3.10
N HIS A 22 -13.17 2.55 -4.35
CA HIS A 22 -13.31 3.82 -5.07
C HIS A 22 -14.74 4.21 -5.42
N SER A 23 -15.68 3.27 -5.40
CA SER A 23 -17.08 3.53 -5.73
C SER A 23 -17.87 4.12 -4.55
N MET A 24 -17.40 3.86 -3.33
CA MET A 24 -17.97 4.46 -2.11
C MET A 24 -17.51 5.89 -1.86
N VAL A 25 -16.46 6.33 -2.57
CA VAL A 25 -15.92 7.68 -2.49
C VAL A 25 -16.08 8.34 -3.87
N GLY A 26 -16.90 9.40 -3.95
CA GLY A 26 -17.26 10.03 -5.23
C GLY A 26 -16.04 10.43 -6.09
N ALA A 27 -16.24 10.70 -7.39
CA ALA A 27 -15.15 10.92 -8.36
C ALA A 27 -14.06 11.94 -7.93
N ASN A 28 -14.39 12.91 -7.08
CA ASN A 28 -13.43 13.86 -6.50
C ASN A 28 -12.48 13.21 -5.49
N ALA A 29 -12.94 12.26 -4.69
CA ALA A 29 -12.11 11.48 -3.77
C ALA A 29 -11.08 10.61 -4.49
N ARG A 30 -11.36 10.23 -5.74
CA ARG A 30 -10.42 9.54 -6.64
C ARG A 30 -9.26 10.46 -7.06
N ARG A 31 -9.50 11.76 -7.21
CA ARG A 31 -8.48 12.79 -7.48
C ARG A 31 -7.76 13.28 -6.22
N GLU A 32 -8.47 13.33 -5.10
CA GLU A 32 -7.92 13.66 -3.78
C GLU A 32 -7.15 12.49 -3.15
N GLY A 33 -7.11 11.35 -3.85
CA GLY A 33 -6.28 10.22 -3.46
C GLY A 33 -6.75 9.52 -2.19
N LYS A 34 -8.05 9.37 -1.94
CA LYS A 34 -8.54 8.88 -0.63
C LYS A 34 -8.53 7.36 -0.40
N ALA A 35 -8.45 6.54 -1.45
CA ALA A 35 -8.44 5.08 -1.31
C ALA A 35 -7.04 4.49 -1.58
N ALA A 36 -6.70 3.41 -0.87
CA ALA A 36 -5.44 2.68 -1.03
C ALA A 36 -5.33 2.07 -2.44
N SER A 37 -4.11 1.97 -2.97
CA SER A 37 -3.92 1.42 -4.32
C SER A 37 -3.99 -0.11 -4.39
N GLN A 38 -3.66 -0.77 -3.29
CA GLN A 38 -3.62 -2.22 -3.19
C GLN A 38 -4.39 -2.70 -1.96
N HIS A 39 -5.16 -3.76 -2.16
CA HIS A 39 -5.69 -4.60 -1.09
C HIS A 39 -4.99 -5.95 -1.17
N VAL A 40 -4.19 -6.26 -0.15
CA VAL A 40 -3.32 -7.45 -0.12
C VAL A 40 -3.86 -8.44 0.89
N SER A 41 -3.95 -9.70 0.49
CA SER A 41 -4.29 -10.83 1.35
C SER A 41 -3.23 -11.92 1.22
N ILE A 42 -2.73 -12.39 2.35
CA ILE A 42 -1.88 -13.58 2.47
C ILE A 42 -2.68 -14.61 3.25
N LYS A 43 -2.88 -15.79 2.68
CA LYS A 43 -3.62 -16.88 3.34
C LYS A 43 -3.06 -18.23 2.97
N GLY A 44 -2.57 -18.99 3.94
CA GLY A 44 -1.90 -20.28 3.75
C GLY A 44 -0.72 -20.18 2.78
N GLY A 45 0.07 -19.10 2.89
CA GLY A 45 1.18 -18.80 1.97
C GLY A 45 0.77 -18.30 0.57
N ALA A 46 -0.53 -18.25 0.25
CA ALA A 46 -1.00 -17.74 -1.04
C ALA A 46 -1.22 -16.21 -0.97
N LEU A 47 -0.49 -15.47 -1.82
CA LEU A 47 -0.64 -14.03 -2.00
C LEU A 47 -1.75 -13.71 -3.02
N ARG A 48 -2.71 -12.88 -2.61
CA ARG A 48 -3.79 -12.34 -3.46
C ARG A 48 -3.78 -10.82 -3.36
N ILE A 49 -3.91 -10.14 -4.50
CA ILE A 49 -3.91 -8.67 -4.55
C ILE A 49 -5.06 -8.19 -5.42
N ARG A 50 -5.91 -7.31 -4.86
CA ARG A 50 -6.80 -6.45 -5.63
C ARG A 50 -6.09 -5.11 -5.86
N SER A 51 -6.13 -4.62 -7.09
CA SER A 51 -5.41 -3.41 -7.50
C SER A 51 -6.31 -2.50 -8.33
N ASN A 52 -6.18 -1.19 -8.15
CA ASN A 52 -6.99 -0.16 -8.80
C ASN A 52 -6.27 0.55 -9.97
N ASN A 53 -5.17 -0.04 -10.48
CA ASN A 53 -4.24 0.45 -11.51
C ASN A 53 -3.01 1.18 -10.95
N ASP A 54 -1.93 0.42 -10.69
CA ASP A 54 -0.66 0.94 -10.22
C ASP A 54 0.50 0.12 -10.83
N TYR A 55 1.42 0.80 -11.53
CA TYR A 55 2.58 0.15 -12.14
C TYR A 55 3.55 -0.42 -11.08
N ARG A 56 3.48 0.06 -9.83
CA ARG A 56 4.34 -0.41 -8.72
C ARG A 56 3.83 -1.72 -8.10
N ARG A 57 2.67 -2.22 -8.54
CA ARG A 57 2.10 -3.52 -8.11
C ARG A 57 3.10 -4.65 -8.28
N ASP A 58 3.78 -4.72 -9.42
CA ASP A 58 4.66 -5.86 -9.72
C ASP A 58 5.87 -5.89 -8.78
N LEU A 59 6.39 -4.72 -8.40
CA LEU A 59 7.45 -4.58 -7.39
C LEU A 59 6.97 -5.03 -6.00
N LEU A 60 5.75 -4.64 -5.62
CA LEU A 60 5.15 -5.10 -4.35
C LEU A 60 4.98 -6.63 -4.35
N VAL A 61 4.51 -7.22 -5.45
CA VAL A 61 4.38 -8.68 -5.59
C VAL A 61 5.74 -9.36 -5.45
N ASP A 62 6.76 -8.87 -6.15
CA ASP A 62 8.10 -9.45 -6.12
C ASP A 62 8.72 -9.39 -4.72
N MET A 63 8.58 -8.26 -4.02
CA MET A 63 9.04 -8.09 -2.65
C MET A 63 8.35 -9.08 -1.70
N LEU A 64 7.00 -9.16 -1.73
CA LEU A 64 6.23 -10.05 -0.87
C LEU A 64 6.51 -11.54 -1.15
N GLN A 65 6.64 -11.91 -2.43
CA GLN A 65 7.00 -13.27 -2.82
C GLN A 65 8.42 -13.64 -2.39
N THR A 66 9.37 -12.70 -2.45
CA THR A 66 10.73 -12.92 -1.98
C THR A 66 10.77 -13.14 -0.48
N VAL A 67 10.11 -12.26 0.30
CA VAL A 67 10.01 -12.44 1.75
C VAL A 67 9.32 -13.76 2.10
N GLY A 68 8.23 -14.12 1.41
CA GLY A 68 7.51 -15.38 1.62
C GLY A 68 8.31 -16.66 1.30
N LYS A 69 9.42 -16.56 0.55
CA LYS A 69 10.37 -17.67 0.36
C LYS A 69 11.40 -17.78 1.49
N LEU A 70 11.62 -16.70 2.23
CA LEU A 70 12.62 -16.61 3.29
C LEU A 70 12.02 -16.91 4.67
N VAL A 71 10.76 -16.50 4.88
CA VAL A 71 10.05 -16.65 6.15
C VAL A 71 8.61 -17.06 5.90
N GLU A 72 8.03 -17.81 6.84
CA GLU A 72 6.59 -18.08 6.85
C GLU A 72 5.83 -16.79 7.18
N LEU A 73 5.02 -16.30 6.24
CA LEU A 73 4.18 -15.13 6.44
C LEU A 73 2.85 -15.53 7.09
N PRO A 74 2.37 -14.78 8.09
CA PRO A 74 1.10 -15.08 8.72
C PRO A 74 -0.08 -14.83 7.77
N ASP A 75 -1.21 -15.46 8.07
CA ASP A 75 -2.48 -15.12 7.44
C ASP A 75 -2.88 -13.69 7.83
N VAL A 76 -2.92 -12.79 6.86
CA VAL A 76 -3.18 -11.36 7.08
C VAL A 76 -3.82 -10.71 5.85
N GLU A 77 -4.61 -9.67 6.09
CA GLU A 77 -5.14 -8.79 5.06
C GLU A 77 -4.83 -7.33 5.43
N PHE A 78 -4.38 -6.54 4.46
CA PHE A 78 -4.01 -5.15 4.69
C PHE A 78 -4.13 -4.28 3.43
N LEU A 79 -4.18 -2.97 3.65
CA LEU A 79 -4.21 -1.97 2.60
C LEU A 79 -2.82 -1.36 2.41
N ALA A 80 -2.37 -1.26 1.17
CA ALA A 80 -1.12 -0.60 0.83
C ALA A 80 -1.35 0.48 -0.23
N ASN A 81 -0.72 1.62 -0.02
CA ASN A 81 -0.69 2.73 -0.93
C ASN A 81 0.69 2.88 -1.54
N MET A 82 0.78 2.65 -2.85
CA MET A 82 2.01 2.80 -3.61
C MET A 82 2.10 4.16 -4.34
N TRP A 83 1.23 5.12 -4.05
CA TRP A 83 1.37 6.50 -4.55
C TRP A 83 2.41 7.29 -3.74
N ASP A 84 2.79 8.45 -4.24
CA ASP A 84 3.84 9.34 -3.72
C ASP A 84 3.38 10.32 -2.62
N HIS A 85 2.14 10.17 -2.15
CA HIS A 85 1.54 11.02 -1.12
C HIS A 85 0.76 10.19 -0.09
N PRO A 86 0.76 10.60 1.20
CA PRO A 86 0.00 9.95 2.26
C PRO A 86 -1.51 10.04 2.02
N LYS A 87 -2.27 9.17 2.68
CA LYS A 87 -3.67 8.86 2.31
C LYS A 87 -4.66 9.01 3.42
N VAL A 88 -4.24 8.79 4.66
CA VAL A 88 -5.17 8.68 5.79
C VAL A 88 -4.96 9.90 6.68
N PRO A 89 -5.76 10.97 6.53
CA PRO A 89 -5.72 12.09 7.47
C PRO A 89 -5.86 11.57 8.90
N GLN A 90 -5.27 12.25 9.88
CA GLN A 90 -5.34 11.84 11.30
C GLN A 90 -6.77 11.57 11.84
N GLN A 91 -7.79 12.17 11.21
CA GLN A 91 -9.20 12.02 11.58
C GLN A 91 -9.79 10.67 11.15
N ASN A 92 -9.14 9.99 10.22
CA ASN A 92 -9.57 8.69 9.71
C ASN A 92 -8.72 7.57 10.33
N VAL A 93 -9.29 6.36 10.35
CA VAL A 93 -8.76 5.22 11.10
C VAL A 93 -8.46 4.01 10.21
N GLU A 94 -8.34 4.17 8.89
CA GLU A 94 -7.97 3.04 8.03
C GLU A 94 -6.47 2.72 8.14
N PRO A 95 -6.09 1.44 8.39
CA PRO A 95 -4.69 1.05 8.48
C PRO A 95 -4.09 0.89 7.08
N VAL A 96 -3.67 2.02 6.49
CA VAL A 96 -3.01 2.04 5.18
C VAL A 96 -1.51 2.09 5.36
N PHE A 97 -0.81 1.13 4.76
CA PHE A 97 0.65 1.15 4.66
C PHE A 97 1.07 2.03 3.49
N ALA A 98 1.94 3.02 3.71
CA ALA A 98 2.37 3.96 2.67
C ALA A 98 3.89 4.17 2.67
N MET A 99 4.44 4.46 1.49
CA MET A 99 5.87 4.70 1.30
C MET A 99 6.31 6.10 1.73
N TYR A 100 5.39 7.07 1.64
CA TYR A 100 5.60 8.46 1.99
C TYR A 100 4.55 8.85 3.02
N VAL A 101 5.02 9.29 4.18
CA VAL A 101 4.18 9.66 5.34
C VAL A 101 4.63 11.01 5.88
N ASP A 102 3.72 11.73 6.52
CA ASP A 102 4.00 12.94 7.28
C ASP A 102 3.25 12.91 8.62
N ASP A 103 3.50 13.89 9.48
CA ASP A 103 2.88 13.95 10.81
C ASP A 103 1.37 14.25 10.77
N ALA A 104 0.81 14.71 9.64
CA ALA A 104 -0.61 15.02 9.49
C ALA A 104 -1.47 13.79 9.12
N HIS A 105 -0.84 12.63 8.91
CA HIS A 105 -1.51 11.41 8.46
C HIS A 105 -1.22 10.21 9.38
N ASN A 106 -2.18 9.29 9.45
CA ASN A 106 -2.11 8.03 10.20
C ASN A 106 -1.51 6.87 9.39
N ASP A 107 -1.03 7.12 8.17
CA ASP A 107 -0.40 6.09 7.34
C ASP A 107 0.75 5.39 8.08
N VAL A 108 0.86 4.08 7.86
CA VAL A 108 1.92 3.26 8.44
C VAL A 108 3.10 3.23 7.47
N PRO A 109 4.29 3.74 7.84
CA PRO A 109 5.42 3.79 6.93
C PRO A 109 5.92 2.38 6.59
N VAL A 110 6.15 2.13 5.30
CA VAL A 110 6.81 0.92 4.79
C VAL A 110 7.96 1.29 3.86
N PRO A 111 8.95 0.38 3.67
CA PRO A 111 9.96 0.56 2.64
C PRO A 111 9.32 0.83 1.29
N ALA A 112 9.88 1.78 0.55
CA ALA A 112 9.33 2.12 -0.75
C ALA A 112 9.57 0.98 -1.74
N ALA A 113 8.53 0.53 -2.45
CA ALA A 113 8.62 -0.58 -3.40
C ALA A 113 9.65 -0.32 -4.52
N HIS A 114 9.94 0.94 -4.86
CA HIS A 114 10.97 1.28 -5.85
C HIS A 114 12.41 1.18 -5.32
N ALA A 115 12.62 1.09 -4.00
CA ALA A 115 13.92 0.77 -3.41
C ALA A 115 14.26 -0.73 -3.56
N TRP A 116 13.26 -1.55 -3.91
CA TRP A 116 13.43 -2.96 -4.26
C TRP A 116 13.87 -3.16 -5.73
N ASP A 117 13.72 -2.14 -6.57
CA ASP A 117 14.10 -2.21 -7.98
C ASP A 117 15.58 -1.82 -8.17
N ASP A 118 16.46 -2.83 -8.22
CA ASP A 118 17.88 -2.66 -8.53
C ASP A 118 18.13 -1.95 -9.88
N LYS A 119 17.16 -1.95 -10.82
CA LYS A 119 17.29 -1.29 -12.12
C LYS A 119 16.99 0.20 -12.06
N ARG A 120 16.36 0.71 -10.99
CA ARG A 120 16.15 2.16 -10.80
C ARG A 120 17.36 2.92 -10.27
N HIS A 121 18.39 2.20 -9.81
CA HIS A 121 19.67 2.79 -9.44
C HIS A 121 20.67 2.85 -10.62
N ALA A 122 20.35 2.21 -11.75
CA ALA A 122 21.12 2.35 -12.98
C ALA A 122 20.67 3.61 -13.73
N TYR A 123 21.53 4.61 -13.80
CA TYR A 123 21.34 5.72 -14.73
C TYR A 123 21.78 5.31 -16.14
N PRO A 124 21.04 5.66 -17.20
CA PRO A 124 19.76 6.38 -17.21
C PRO A 124 18.54 5.47 -16.95
N GLN A 125 17.50 6.07 -16.37
CA GLN A 125 16.20 5.41 -16.20
C GLN A 125 15.50 5.24 -17.56
N PRO A 126 14.87 4.10 -17.86
CA PRO A 126 14.28 3.81 -19.19
C PRO A 126 13.03 4.65 -19.56
N HIS A 127 12.79 5.78 -18.88
CA HIS A 127 11.72 6.73 -19.21
C HIS A 127 12.22 8.18 -19.41
N THR A 128 13.52 8.41 -19.45
CA THR A 128 14.08 9.70 -19.90
C THR A 128 14.50 9.64 -21.37
N GLU A 129 13.57 9.32 -22.25
CA GLU A 129 13.64 9.72 -23.66
C GLU A 129 12.27 10.27 -24.05
N SER A 130 12.07 11.56 -23.79
CA SER A 130 11.09 12.35 -24.53
C SER A 130 11.78 12.76 -25.84
N GLY A 131 11.77 11.83 -26.81
CA GLY A 131 12.06 12.10 -28.22
C GLY A 131 10.75 12.27 -28.99
#